data_AF-A0A6I5ZXW3-F1
#
_entry.id   AF-A0A6I5ZXW3-F1
#
_cell.length_a   1.000
_cell.length_b   1.000
_cell.length_c   1.000
_cell.angle_alpha   90.00
_cell.angle_beta   90.00
_cell.angle_gamma   90.00
#
_symmetry.space_group_name_H-M   'P 1'
#
loop_
_entity.id
_entity.type
_entity.pdbx_description
1 polymer ?
#
loop_
_entity_poly.entity_id
_entity_poly.type
_entity_poly.pdbx_seq_one_letter_code
_entity_poly.pdbx_strand_id
1 'polypeptide(L)'
;MENFLAAQAEAERFLRVLPGLLLGAATAMLAMLAARALIRAVVISCLGQEEGKLICGLLEMLVVVLAITQFYQQPGVLLTLLGWCAGLAGTLLVRYCKLL
;
A
#
# COMPACT_ATOMS: atom_id res chain seq x y z
N MET A 1 8.68 38.00 12.38
CA MET A 1 9.93 37.25 12.62
C MET A 1 9.66 35.92 13.32
N GLU A 2 8.75 35.87 14.30
CA GLU A 2 8.32 34.65 14.99
C GLU A 2 7.71 33.57 14.08
N ASN A 3 6.90 33.95 13.08
CA ASN A 3 6.33 32.99 12.11
C ASN A 3 7.38 32.29 11.23
N PHE A 4 8.50 32.97 10.94
CA PHE A 4 9.60 32.39 10.16
C PHE A 4 10.42 31.39 10.99
N LEU A 5 10.63 31.68 12.28
CA LEU A 5 11.31 30.78 13.21
C LEU A 5 10.44 29.54 13.54
N ALA A 6 9.12 29.72 13.66
CA ALA A 6 8.19 28.62 13.83
C ALA A 6 8.17 27.69 12.59
N ALA A 7 8.12 28.25 11.38
CA ALA A 7 8.16 27.48 10.15
C ALA A 7 9.49 26.71 9.96
N GLN A 8 10.61 27.29 10.39
CA GLN A 8 11.92 26.65 10.33
C GLN A 8 12.04 25.48 11.33
N ALA A 9 11.50 25.64 12.54
CA ALA A 9 11.46 24.60 13.56
C ALA A 9 10.53 23.43 13.17
N GLU A 10 9.42 23.71 12.49
CA GLU A 10 8.55 22.69 11.90
C GLU A 10 9.25 21.95 10.76
N ALA A 11 9.94 22.66 9.86
CA ALA A 11 10.69 22.05 8.76
C ALA A 11 11.79 21.11 9.26
N GLU A 12 12.56 21.48 10.29
CA GLU A 12 13.56 20.60 10.90
C GLU A 12 12.93 19.36 11.55
N ARG A 13 11.79 19.51 12.23
CA ARG A 13 11.04 18.38 12.78
C ARG A 13 10.57 17.43 11.68
N PHE A 14 10.03 17.95 10.59
CA PHE A 14 9.65 17.14 9.43
C PHE A 14 10.85 16.42 8.83
N LEU A 15 11.98 17.11 8.64
CA LEU A 15 13.21 16.52 8.07
C LEU A 15 13.74 15.35 8.93
N ARG A 16 13.59 15.41 10.26
CA ARG A 16 13.99 14.32 11.16
C ARG A 16 13.09 13.10 11.06
N VAL A 17 11.80 13.27 10.80
CA VAL A 17 10.82 12.16 10.72
C VAL A 17 10.74 11.58 9.29
N LEU A 18 11.06 12.39 8.28
CA LEU A 18 11.06 12.03 6.86
C LEU A 18 11.80 10.72 6.52
N PRO A 19 13.03 10.46 6.98
CA PRO A 19 13.72 9.21 6.67
C PRO A 19 13.02 7.98 7.26
N GLY A 20 12.46 8.08 8.47
CA GLY A 20 11.70 7.00 9.08
C GLY A 20 10.40 6.71 8.33
N LEU A 21 9.72 7.77 7.86
CA LEU A 21 8.55 7.70 6.99
C LEU A 21 8.86 6.98 5.67
N LEU A 22 9.92 7.41 4.99
CA LEU A 22 10.35 6.84 3.70
C LEU A 22 10.76 5.38 3.83
N LEU A 23 11.49 5.03 4.89
CA LEU A 23 11.95 3.67 5.13
C LEU A 23 10.78 2.73 5.48
N GLY A 24 9.81 3.21 6.27
CA GLY A 24 8.55 2.50 6.52
C GLY A 24 7.74 2.28 5.24
N ALA A 25 7.62 3.31 4.40
CA ALA A 25 6.94 3.21 3.11
C ALA A 25 7.63 2.20 2.16
N ALA A 26 8.95 2.27 2.05
CA ALA A 26 9.73 1.38 1.19
C ALA A 26 9.63 -0.08 1.63
N THR A 27 9.73 -0.34 2.93
CA THR A 27 9.60 -1.70 3.49
C THR A 27 8.20 -2.27 3.29
N ALA A 28 7.15 -1.46 3.53
CA ALA A 28 5.77 -1.86 3.26
C ALA A 28 5.54 -2.18 1.76
N MET A 29 6.12 -1.38 0.87
CA MET A 29 6.01 -1.59 -0.57
C MET A 29 6.67 -2.91 -1.00
N LEU A 30 7.87 -3.20 -0.50
CA LEU A 30 8.57 -4.46 -0.77
C LEU A 30 7.80 -5.66 -0.21
N ALA A 31 7.30 -5.55 1.02
CA ALA A 31 6.50 -6.60 1.65
C ALA A 31 5.23 -6.90 0.85
N MET A 32 4.54 -5.87 0.35
CA MET A 32 3.36 -6.05 -0.47
C MET A 32 3.66 -6.62 -1.86
N LEU A 33 4.77 -6.24 -2.49
CA LEU A 33 5.22 -6.84 -3.74
C LEU A 33 5.50 -8.34 -3.56
N ALA A 34 6.18 -8.70 -2.48
CA ALA A 34 6.46 -10.10 -2.14
C ALA A 34 5.16 -10.87 -1.87
N ALA A 35 4.26 -10.33 -1.03
CA ALA A 35 2.96 -10.93 -0.74
C ALA A 35 2.14 -11.14 -2.02
N ARG A 36 2.10 -10.13 -2.91
CA ARG A 36 1.43 -10.20 -4.20
C ARG A 36 1.99 -11.32 -5.09
N ALA A 37 3.31 -11.43 -5.17
CA ALA A 37 3.96 -12.46 -5.97
C ALA A 37 3.61 -13.87 -5.44
N LEU A 38 3.62 -14.05 -4.11
CA LEU A 38 3.26 -15.29 -3.46
C LEU A 38 1.78 -15.66 -3.67
N ILE A 39 0.86 -14.71 -3.43
CA ILE A 39 -0.58 -14.93 -3.64
C ILE A 39 -0.84 -15.31 -5.10
N ARG A 40 -0.26 -14.59 -6.07
CA ARG A 40 -0.38 -14.95 -7.49
C ARG A 40 0.14 -16.34 -7.78
N ALA A 41 1.31 -16.71 -7.26
CA ALA A 41 1.90 -18.01 -7.50
C ALA A 41 0.99 -19.14 -6.98
N VAL A 42 0.47 -19.00 -5.75
CA VAL A 42 -0.43 -19.98 -5.13
C VAL A 42 -1.75 -20.04 -5.90
N VAL A 43 -2.37 -18.90 -6.17
CA VAL A 43 -3.69 -18.85 -6.82
C VAL A 43 -3.62 -19.37 -8.26
N ILE A 44 -2.58 -19.04 -9.03
CA ILE A 44 -2.37 -19.60 -10.38
C ILE A 44 -2.18 -21.11 -10.32
N SER A 45 -1.45 -21.62 -9.31
CA SER A 45 -1.24 -23.06 -9.12
C SER A 45 -2.53 -23.81 -8.75
N CYS A 46 -3.50 -23.15 -8.11
CA CYS A 46 -4.74 -23.79 -7.65
C CYS A 46 -5.93 -23.63 -8.61
N LEU A 47 -6.09 -22.45 -9.23
CA LEU A 47 -7.31 -22.06 -9.96
C LEU A 47 -7.11 -21.80 -11.45
N GLY A 48 -5.86 -21.87 -11.95
CA GLY A 48 -5.54 -21.50 -13.32
C GLY A 48 -5.52 -19.97 -13.55
N GLN A 49 -4.96 -19.55 -14.69
CA GLN A 49 -4.62 -18.14 -14.93
C GLN A 49 -5.82 -17.18 -15.09
N GLU A 50 -6.98 -17.67 -15.53
CA GLU A 50 -8.13 -16.82 -15.87
C GLU A 50 -9.02 -16.55 -14.64
N GLU A 51 -9.46 -17.60 -13.95
CA GLU A 51 -10.32 -17.46 -12.75
C GLU A 51 -9.54 -16.97 -11.53
N GLY A 52 -8.25 -17.28 -11.45
CA GLY A 52 -7.39 -16.86 -10.34
C GLY A 52 -7.19 -15.35 -10.22
N LYS A 53 -7.38 -14.56 -11.28
CA LYS A 53 -7.08 -13.11 -11.26
C LYS A 53 -8.00 -12.32 -10.32
N LEU A 54 -9.29 -12.64 -10.27
CA LEU A 54 -10.25 -11.94 -9.41
C LEU A 54 -10.02 -12.32 -7.95
N ILE A 55 -9.87 -13.62 -7.68
CA ILE A 55 -9.59 -14.16 -6.34
C ILE A 55 -8.28 -13.60 -5.80
N CYS A 56 -7.25 -13.52 -6.63
CA CYS A 56 -5.97 -12.91 -6.27
C CYS A 56 -6.12 -11.44 -5.90
N GLY A 57 -6.92 -10.66 -6.66
CA GLY A 57 -7.20 -9.26 -6.33
C GLY A 57 -7.96 -9.10 -5.00
N LEU A 58 -8.93 -9.97 -4.72
CA LEU A 58 -9.67 -9.97 -3.45
C LEU A 58 -8.75 -10.35 -2.26
N LEU A 59 -7.89 -11.36 -2.43
CA LEU A 59 -6.90 -11.74 -1.43
C LEU A 59 -5.87 -10.64 -1.17
N GLU A 60 -5.36 -9.98 -2.22
CA GLU A 60 -4.46 -8.84 -2.07
C GLU A 60 -5.13 -7.72 -1.27
N MET A 61 -6.41 -7.41 -1.54
CA MET A 61 -7.17 -6.42 -0.76
C MET A 61 -7.36 -6.83 0.70
N LEU A 62 -7.65 -8.10 0.97
CA LEU A 62 -7.79 -8.62 2.34
C LEU A 62 -6.48 -8.46 3.12
N VAL A 63 -5.35 -8.80 2.52
CA VAL A 63 -4.02 -8.66 3.13
C VAL A 63 -3.71 -7.19 3.42
N VAL A 64 -4.06 -6.28 2.52
CA VAL A 64 -3.86 -4.84 2.74
C VAL A 64 -4.69 -4.35 3.92
N VAL A 65 -5.96 -4.75 4.03
CA VAL A 65 -6.84 -4.37 5.15
C VAL A 65 -6.28 -4.89 6.48
N LEU A 66 -5.81 -6.14 6.52
CA LEU A 66 -5.18 -6.71 7.71
C LEU A 66 -3.86 -6.01 8.06
N ALA A 67 -3.07 -5.61 7.06
CA ALA A 67 -1.86 -4.83 7.29
C ALA A 67 -2.17 -3.43 7.83
N ILE A 68 -3.26 -2.79 7.38
CA ILE A 68 -3.69 -1.47 7.90
C ILE A 68 -4.04 -1.58 9.39
N THR A 69 -4.79 -2.61 9.81
CA THR A 69 -5.17 -2.76 11.22
C THR A 69 -3.97 -3.03 12.13
N GLN A 70 -2.96 -3.74 11.64
CA GLN A 70 -1.74 -4.06 12.40
C GLN A 70 -0.75 -2.90 12.46
N PHE A 71 -0.61 -2.14 11.37
CA PHE A 71 0.44 -1.12 11.24
C PHE A 71 -0.11 0.32 11.24
N TYR A 72 -1.31 0.55 11.79
CA TYR A 72 -1.97 1.86 11.77
C TYR A 72 -1.16 2.99 12.42
N GLN A 73 -0.27 2.65 13.35
CA GLN A 73 0.59 3.62 14.05
C GLN A 73 1.76 4.13 13.19
N GLN A 74 2.06 3.47 12.06
CA GLN A 74 3.16 3.83 11.18
C GLN A 74 2.62 4.60 9.95
N PRO A 75 2.70 5.94 9.94
CA PRO A 75 2.06 6.75 8.90
C PRO A 75 2.61 6.46 7.49
N GLY A 76 3.89 6.10 7.37
CA GLY A 76 4.50 5.77 6.08
C GLY A 76 3.94 4.49 5.48
N VAL A 77 3.78 3.46 6.32
CA VAL A 77 3.16 2.19 5.94
C VAL A 77 1.70 2.40 5.55
N LEU A 78 0.97 3.22 6.32
CA LEU A 78 -0.43 3.53 6.06
C LEU A 78 -0.64 4.22 4.71
N LEU A 79 0.18 5.22 4.39
CA LEU A 79 0.14 5.91 3.08
C LEU A 79 0.39 4.94 1.92
N THR A 80 1.37 4.05 2.06
CA THR A 80 1.66 3.04 1.04
C THR A 80 0.51 2.05 0.89
N LEU A 81 -0.08 1.58 1.99
CA LEU A 81 -1.22 0.66 1.99
C LEU A 81 -2.46 1.28 1.34
N LEU A 82 -2.76 2.54 1.66
CA LEU A 82 -3.87 3.28 1.04
C LEU A 82 -3.66 3.49 -0.46
N GLY A 83 -2.46 3.91 -0.86
CA GLY A 83 -2.10 4.04 -2.28
C GLY A 83 -2.20 2.71 -3.04
N TRP A 84 -1.80 1.62 -2.39
CA TRP A 84 -1.91 0.27 -2.96
C TRP A 84 -3.36 -0.19 -3.11
N CYS A 85 -4.19 0.04 -2.10
CA CYS A 85 -5.64 -0.19 -2.18
C CYS A 85 -6.28 0.61 -3.32
N ALA A 86 -5.94 1.90 -3.47
CA ALA A 86 -6.46 2.72 -4.55
C ALA A 86 -6.04 2.19 -5.93
N GLY A 87 -4.78 1.78 -6.09
CA GLY A 87 -4.29 1.16 -7.32
C GLY A 87 -4.98 -0.18 -7.63
N LEU A 88 -5.15 -1.04 -6.63
CA LEU A 88 -5.85 -2.32 -6.79
C LEU A 88 -7.32 -2.12 -7.13
N ALA A 89 -8.02 -1.27 -6.39
CA ALA A 89 -9.41 -0.91 -6.67
C ALA A 89 -9.54 -0.38 -8.10
N GLY A 90 -8.69 0.55 -8.54
CA GLY A 90 -8.68 1.06 -9.91
C GLY A 90 -8.49 -0.04 -10.96
N THR A 91 -7.52 -0.95 -10.76
CA THR A 91 -7.30 -2.05 -11.70
C THR A 91 -8.47 -3.04 -11.76
N LEU A 92 -9.11 -3.33 -10.62
CA LEU A 92 -10.29 -4.18 -10.55
C LEU A 92 -11.50 -3.51 -11.22
N LEU A 93 -11.70 -2.21 -10.96
CA LEU A 93 -12.77 -1.42 -11.55
C LEU A 93 -12.64 -1.37 -13.09
N VAL A 94 -11.45 -1.10 -13.60
CA VAL A 94 -11.19 -1.05 -15.06
C VAL A 94 -11.39 -2.42 -15.71
N ARG A 95 -10.92 -3.50 -15.09
CA ARG A 95 -11.04 -4.85 -15.66
C ARG A 95 -12.46 -5.41 -15.60
N TYR A 96 -13.14 -5.23 -14.48
CA TYR A 96 -14.38 -5.96 -14.18
C TYR A 96 -15.63 -5.09 -14.26
N CYS A 97 -15.53 -3.80 -13.95
CA CYS A 97 -16.70 -2.91 -14.04
C CYS A 97 -16.88 -2.26 -15.41
N LYS A 98 -15.95 -2.39 -16.37
CA LYS A 98 -16.01 -1.72 -17.69
C LYS A 98 -16.63 -0.31 -17.54
N LEU A 99 -15.99 0.55 -16.76
CA LEU A 99 -16.33 1.97 -16.80
C LEU A 99 -15.90 2.47 -18.18
N LEU A 100 -16.87 2.42 -19.09
CA LEU A 100 -16.94 3.03 -20.41
C LEU A 100 -16.79 4.55 -20.29
#